data_AF-A0A2N5AFE7-F1
#
_entry.id   AF-A0A2N5AFE7-F1
#
_cell.length_a   1.000
_cell.length_b   1.000
_cell.length_c   1.000
_cell.angle_alpha   90.00
_cell.angle_beta   90.00
_cell.angle_gamma   90.00
#
_symmetry.space_group_name_H-M   'P 1'
#
loop_
_entity.id
_entity.type
_entity.pdbx_description
1 polymer ?
#
loop_
_entity_poly.entity_id
_entity_poly.type
_entity_poly.pdbx_seq_one_letter_code
_entity_poly.pdbx_strand_id
1 'polypeptide(L)'
;MSANHAAFNLIFRFVENYISPIAGRISSQRHVMAIRDGFISAMPFMIVGSFLLVFAYPPFSPDTTWGFARAWLDLAKEFEGRILTPFDMTMGIMSIYICAAISYNLGKHYEKSNQLDPFMCAMLSIMAFLLIAAPKTNGTLPVDSLGGTGIFTAILVAIYCVEMMRFLKAHNIG
;
A
#
# COMPACT_ATOMS: atom_id res chain seq x y z
N MET A 1 10.90 -45.33 9.71
CA MET A 1 11.31 -43.94 10.02
C MET A 1 12.35 -43.34 9.05
N SER A 2 13.02 -44.11 8.18
CA SER A 2 14.06 -43.59 7.26
C SER A 2 13.54 -42.84 6.01
N ALA A 3 12.43 -43.26 5.41
CA ALA A 3 11.91 -42.66 4.16
C ALA A 3 11.48 -41.19 4.29
N ASN A 4 10.93 -40.79 5.44
CA ASN A 4 10.52 -39.40 5.70
C ASN A 4 11.72 -38.44 5.78
N HIS A 5 12.89 -38.91 6.23
CA HIS A 5 14.12 -38.10 6.23
C HIS A 5 14.72 -37.95 4.83
N ALA A 6 14.65 -39.00 3.99
CA ALA A 6 15.14 -38.91 2.62
C ALA A 6 14.28 -37.95 1.77
N ALA A 7 12.95 -38.04 1.87
CA ALA A 7 12.03 -37.12 1.21
C ALA A 7 12.19 -35.67 1.71
N PHE A 8 12.32 -35.49 3.03
CA PHE A 8 12.59 -34.17 3.63
C PHE A 8 13.91 -33.57 3.11
N ASN A 9 14.99 -34.34 3.09
CA ASN A 9 16.29 -33.88 2.58
C ASN A 9 16.26 -33.57 1.08
N LEU A 10 15.49 -34.32 0.28
CA LEU A 10 15.31 -34.04 -1.15
C LEU A 10 14.56 -32.71 -1.35
N ILE A 11 13.46 -32.50 -0.61
CA ILE A 11 12.69 -31.24 -0.66
C ILE A 11 13.56 -30.08 -0.16
N PHE A 12 14.29 -30.27 0.94
CA PHE A 12 15.18 -29.25 1.49
C PHE A 12 16.26 -28.85 0.48
N ARG A 13 16.94 -29.83 -0.14
CA ARG A 13 17.92 -29.57 -1.19
C ARG A 13 17.31 -28.91 -2.43
N PHE A 14 16.08 -29.26 -2.79
CA PHE A 14 15.38 -28.61 -3.90
C PHE A 14 15.06 -27.15 -3.58
N VAL A 15 14.57 -26.88 -2.37
CA VAL A 15 14.30 -25.53 -1.88
C VAL A 15 15.59 -24.71 -1.83
N GLU A 16 16.65 -25.25 -1.25
CA GLU A 16 17.92 -24.54 -1.05
C GLU A 16 18.64 -24.25 -2.37
N ASN A 17 18.66 -25.20 -3.31
CA ASN A 17 19.42 -25.07 -4.56
C ASN A 17 18.65 -24.35 -5.68
N TYR A 18 17.31 -24.40 -5.68
CA TYR A 18 16.50 -23.83 -6.75
C TYR A 18 15.60 -22.69 -6.27
N ILE A 19 14.82 -22.91 -5.22
CA ILE A 19 13.81 -21.91 -4.80
C ILE A 19 14.48 -20.72 -4.10
N SER A 20 15.37 -20.97 -3.15
CA SER A 20 16.06 -19.95 -2.36
C SER A 20 16.83 -18.94 -3.22
N PRO A 21 17.68 -19.33 -4.20
CA PRO A 21 18.38 -18.35 -5.04
C PRO A 21 17.44 -17.57 -5.95
N ILE A 22 16.37 -18.19 -6.46
CA ILE A 22 15.37 -17.50 -7.28
C ILE A 22 14.61 -16.47 -6.43
N ALA A 23 14.15 -16.86 -5.25
CA ALA A 23 13.48 -15.98 -4.30
C ALA A 23 14.38 -14.81 -3.88
N GLY A 24 15.66 -15.08 -3.64
CA GLY A 24 16.66 -14.06 -3.34
C GLY A 24 16.81 -13.04 -4.47
N ARG A 25 16.86 -13.48 -5.74
CA ARG A 25 16.94 -12.59 -6.92
C ARG A 25 15.67 -11.76 -7.12
N ILE A 26 14.49 -12.34 -6.89
CA ILE A 26 13.22 -11.62 -7.01
C ILE A 26 13.11 -10.58 -5.89
N SER A 27 13.43 -10.97 -4.66
CA SER A 27 13.37 -10.07 -3.50
C SER A 27 14.40 -8.95 -3.56
N SER A 28 15.51 -9.11 -4.30
CA SER A 28 16.53 -8.07 -4.49
C SER A 28 16.30 -7.22 -5.74
N GLN A 29 15.24 -7.48 -6.50
CA GLN A 29 14.88 -6.67 -7.65
C GLN A 29 14.32 -5.31 -7.17
N ARG A 30 14.92 -4.22 -7.62
CA ARG A 30 14.63 -2.84 -7.18
C ARG A 30 13.14 -2.43 -7.17
N HIS A 31 12.35 -2.88 -8.14
CA HIS A 31 10.91 -2.62 -8.25
C HIS A 31 10.14 -3.42 -7.19
N VAL A 32 10.49 -4.69 -6.99
CA VAL A 32 9.88 -5.54 -5.94
C VAL A 32 10.21 -4.96 -4.57
N MET A 33 11.46 -4.55 -4.35
CA MET A 33 11.87 -3.84 -3.13
C MET A 33 11.10 -2.55 -2.95
N ALA A 34 11.00 -1.69 -3.97
CA ALA A 34 10.24 -0.45 -3.89
C ALA A 34 8.75 -0.66 -3.60
N ILE A 35 8.12 -1.69 -4.19
CA ILE A 35 6.74 -2.08 -3.87
C ILE A 35 6.65 -2.47 -2.40
N ARG A 36 7.46 -3.44 -1.95
CA ARG A 36 7.47 -3.94 -0.57
C ARG A 36 7.68 -2.79 0.42
N ASP A 37 8.72 -2.00 0.22
CA ASP A 37 9.09 -0.91 1.12
C ASP A 37 8.05 0.21 1.08
N GLY A 38 7.38 0.42 -0.06
CA GLY A 38 6.23 1.31 -0.20
C GLY A 38 5.04 0.87 0.65
N PHE A 39 4.69 -0.42 0.63
CA PHE A 39 3.64 -0.97 1.50
C PHE A 39 4.00 -0.87 2.98
N ILE A 40 5.26 -1.15 3.35
CA ILE A 40 5.74 -0.99 4.73
C ILE A 40 5.59 0.47 5.19
N SER A 41 5.91 1.43 4.32
CA SER A 41 5.75 2.86 4.61
C SER A 41 4.29 3.27 4.83
N ALA A 42 3.34 2.55 4.23
CA ALA A 42 1.90 2.81 4.36
C ALA A 42 1.24 2.11 5.58
N MET A 43 1.91 1.11 6.19
CA MET A 43 1.36 0.34 7.31
C MET A 43 0.87 1.17 8.50
N PRO A 44 1.56 2.24 8.95
CA PRO A 44 1.08 3.03 10.08
C PRO A 44 -0.31 3.64 9.83
N PHE A 45 -0.58 4.10 8.62
CA PHE A 45 -1.89 4.66 8.26
C PHE A 45 -2.98 3.59 8.26
N MET A 46 -2.68 2.40 7.74
CA MET A 46 -3.62 1.26 7.73
C MET A 46 -3.98 0.82 9.15
N ILE A 47 -2.99 0.76 10.04
CA ILE A 47 -3.19 0.38 11.45
C ILE A 47 -4.07 1.41 12.15
N VAL A 48 -3.76 2.71 12.00
CA VAL A 48 -4.53 3.78 12.64
C VAL A 48 -5.98 3.82 12.14
N GLY A 49 -6.19 3.72 10.82
CA GLY A 49 -7.53 3.68 10.24
C GLY A 49 -8.35 2.49 10.75
N SER A 50 -7.76 1.29 10.69
CA SER A 50 -8.44 0.06 11.09
C SER A 50 -8.73 0.01 12.60
N PHE A 51 -7.87 0.61 13.42
CA PHE A 51 -8.08 0.65 14.88
C PHE A 51 -9.34 1.44 15.27
N LEU A 52 -9.70 2.47 14.50
CA LEU A 52 -10.91 3.26 14.76
C LEU A 52 -12.20 2.49 14.49
N LEU A 53 -12.17 1.45 13.66
CA LEU A 53 -13.33 0.57 13.45
C LEU A 53 -13.75 -0.13 14.74
N VAL A 54 -12.83 -0.39 15.66
CA VAL A 54 -13.16 -0.98 16.98
C VAL A 54 -14.06 -0.04 17.79
N PHE A 55 -13.88 1.27 17.64
CA PHE A 55 -14.70 2.26 18.32
C PHE A 55 -16.04 2.49 17.64
N ALA A 56 -16.08 2.45 16.31
CA ALA A 56 -17.30 2.54 15.52
C ALA A 56 -18.17 1.27 15.63
N TYR A 57 -17.54 0.11 15.72
CA TYR A 57 -18.19 -1.20 15.75
C TYR A 57 -17.67 -2.02 16.93
N PRO A 58 -18.06 -1.66 18.17
CA PRO A 58 -17.63 -2.40 19.34
C PRO A 58 -18.18 -3.84 19.29
N PRO A 59 -17.41 -4.85 19.76
CA PRO A 59 -17.76 -6.27 19.62
C PRO A 59 -18.80 -6.72 20.67
N PHE A 60 -19.94 -6.04 20.72
CA PHE A 60 -21.06 -6.35 21.60
C PHE A 60 -22.30 -6.73 20.79
N SER A 61 -23.10 -7.64 21.33
CA SER A 61 -24.40 -7.95 20.74
C SER A 61 -25.32 -6.71 20.79
N PRO A 62 -26.12 -6.44 19.75
CA PRO A 62 -27.15 -5.39 19.78
C PRO A 62 -28.11 -5.51 20.98
N ASP A 63 -28.36 -6.73 21.43
CA ASP A 63 -29.29 -7.06 22.53
C ASP A 63 -28.62 -7.06 23.92
N THR A 64 -27.39 -6.55 24.02
CA THR A 64 -26.67 -6.56 25.30
C THR A 64 -27.42 -5.73 26.36
N THR A 65 -27.52 -6.30 27.56
CA THR A 65 -28.13 -5.67 28.74
C THR A 65 -27.08 -5.00 29.64
N TRP A 66 -25.80 -5.14 29.30
CA TRP A 66 -24.72 -4.51 30.04
C TRP A 66 -24.66 -3.00 29.76
N GLY A 67 -24.89 -2.18 30.79
CA GLY A 67 -25.08 -0.73 30.65
C GLY A 67 -23.92 0.00 29.95
N PHE A 68 -22.68 -0.43 30.19
CA PHE A 68 -21.51 0.12 29.48
C PHE A 68 -21.52 -0.22 27.98
N ALA A 69 -21.79 -1.47 27.62
CA ALA A 69 -21.82 -1.88 26.22
C ALA A 69 -22.98 -1.23 25.45
N ARG A 70 -24.13 -1.01 26.10
CA ARG A 70 -25.24 -0.26 25.51
C ARG A 70 -24.87 1.22 25.31
N ALA A 71 -24.28 1.86 26.31
CA ALA A 71 -23.81 3.25 26.18
C ALA A 71 -22.75 3.42 25.08
N TRP A 72 -21.83 2.46 24.92
CA TRP A 72 -20.88 2.48 23.80
C TRP A 72 -21.60 2.33 22.47
N LEU A 73 -22.49 1.34 22.30
CA LEU A 73 -23.24 1.15 21.06
C LEU A 73 -24.05 2.39 20.66
N ASP A 74 -24.68 3.06 21.62
CA ASP A 74 -25.44 4.28 21.38
C ASP A 74 -24.54 5.45 20.96
N LEU A 75 -23.41 5.64 21.66
CA LEU A 75 -22.39 6.64 21.31
C LEU A 75 -21.78 6.37 19.92
N ALA A 76 -21.48 5.11 19.62
CA ALA A 76 -20.90 4.71 18.35
C ALA A 76 -21.86 5.00 17.19
N LYS A 77 -23.16 4.78 17.35
CA LYS A 77 -24.18 5.14 16.35
C LYS A 77 -24.34 6.64 16.20
N GLU A 78 -24.33 7.41 17.29
CA GLU A 78 -24.50 8.86 17.25
C GLU A 78 -23.30 9.55 16.55
N PHE A 79 -22.08 9.08 16.83
CA PHE A 79 -20.84 9.69 16.34
C PHE A 79 -20.18 8.91 15.21
N GLU A 80 -20.86 7.93 14.63
CA GLU A 80 -20.32 7.00 13.62
C GLU A 80 -19.55 7.71 12.52
N GLY A 81 -20.18 8.71 11.88
CA GLY A 81 -19.55 9.46 10.79
C GLY A 81 -18.26 10.19 11.19
N ARG A 82 -18.17 10.67 12.44
CA ARG A 82 -16.95 11.34 12.94
C ARG A 82 -15.86 10.33 13.28
N ILE A 83 -16.23 9.17 13.81
CA ILE A 83 -15.29 8.09 14.15
C ILE A 83 -14.75 7.43 12.87
N LEU A 84 -15.56 7.33 11.82
CA LEU A 84 -15.16 6.74 10.53
C LEU A 84 -14.38 7.72 9.65
N THR A 85 -14.45 9.03 9.88
CA THR A 85 -13.73 10.02 9.05
C THR A 85 -12.24 9.69 8.89
N PRO A 86 -11.46 9.36 9.95
CA PRO A 86 -10.05 9.03 9.77
C PRO A 86 -9.84 7.64 9.13
N PHE A 87 -10.80 6.71 9.23
CA PHE A 87 -10.79 5.48 8.44
C PHE A 87 -10.92 5.81 6.94
N ASP A 88 -11.85 6.68 6.56
CA ASP A 88 -12.03 7.10 5.16
C ASP A 88 -10.79 7.85 4.63
N MET A 89 -10.15 8.67 5.48
CA MET A 89 -8.92 9.40 5.11
C MET A 89 -7.66 8.54 5.13
N THR A 90 -7.72 7.27 5.54
CA THR A 90 -6.57 6.36 5.52
C THR A 90 -6.81 5.21 4.56
N MET A 91 -7.81 4.37 4.85
CA MET A 91 -8.18 3.21 4.05
C MET A 91 -8.92 3.61 2.78
N GLY A 92 -9.78 4.64 2.85
CA GLY A 92 -10.54 5.14 1.71
C GLY A 92 -9.70 5.85 0.64
N ILE A 93 -8.48 6.27 0.97
CA ILE A 93 -7.53 6.88 0.02
C ILE A 93 -6.16 6.18 -0.01
N MET A 94 -6.12 4.91 0.40
CA MET A 94 -4.89 4.12 0.57
C MET A 94 -3.99 4.08 -0.68
N SER A 95 -4.59 4.02 -1.87
CA SER A 95 -3.85 3.96 -3.13
C SER A 95 -2.98 5.18 -3.37
N ILE A 96 -3.36 6.36 -2.86
CA ILE A 96 -2.54 7.57 -2.93
C ILE A 96 -1.25 7.39 -2.12
N TYR A 97 -1.38 6.93 -0.87
CA TYR A 97 -0.23 6.69 0.00
C TYR A 97 0.70 5.63 -0.58
N ILE A 98 0.15 4.54 -1.11
CA ILE A 98 0.92 3.47 -1.75
C ILE A 98 1.62 4.00 -3.01
N CYS A 99 0.94 4.74 -3.88
CA CYS A 99 1.54 5.33 -5.08
C CYS A 99 2.74 6.21 -4.72
N ALA A 100 2.56 7.12 -3.76
CA ALA A 100 3.60 8.02 -3.28
C ALA A 100 4.79 7.25 -2.68
N ALA A 101 4.51 6.28 -1.80
CA ALA A 101 5.54 5.54 -1.11
C ALA A 101 6.35 4.64 -2.05
N ILE A 102 5.71 3.96 -3.01
CA ILE A 102 6.41 3.13 -4.00
C ILE A 102 7.31 3.97 -4.88
N SER A 103 6.78 5.06 -5.44
CA SER A 103 7.54 5.95 -6.33
C SER A 103 8.68 6.68 -5.61
N TYR A 104 8.48 7.08 -4.35
CA TYR A 104 9.54 7.61 -3.50
C TYR A 104 10.66 6.58 -3.26
N ASN A 105 10.31 5.35 -2.88
CA ASN A 105 11.31 4.30 -2.63
C ASN A 105 12.02 3.86 -3.92
N LEU A 106 11.33 3.84 -5.07
CA LEU A 106 11.95 3.57 -6.37
C LEU A 106 12.86 4.74 -6.80
N GLY A 107 12.43 5.99 -6.57
CA GLY A 107 13.25 7.18 -6.80
C GLY A 107 14.55 7.15 -5.99
N LYS A 108 14.49 6.73 -4.71
CA LYS A 108 15.69 6.52 -3.88
C LYS A 108 16.68 5.53 -4.47
N HIS A 109 16.21 4.45 -5.12
CA HIS A 109 17.10 3.50 -5.80
C HIS A 109 17.84 4.16 -6.97
N TYR A 110 17.27 5.20 -7.57
CA TYR A 110 17.83 5.92 -8.72
C TYR A 110 18.52 7.25 -8.36
N GLU A 111 18.44 7.69 -7.10
CA GLU A 111 19.05 8.93 -6.62
C GLU A 111 20.55 8.97 -6.91
N LYS A 112 21.27 7.89 -6.57
CA LYS A 112 22.73 7.81 -6.79
C LYS A 112 23.12 7.57 -8.25
N SER A 113 22.32 6.82 -9.01
CA SER A 113 22.69 6.40 -10.38
C SER A 113 22.27 7.40 -11.47
N ASN A 114 21.13 8.05 -11.29
CA ASN A 114 20.49 8.89 -12.29
C ASN A 114 20.13 10.28 -11.74
N GLN A 115 20.50 10.60 -10.49
CA GLN A 115 20.24 11.89 -9.84
C GLN A 115 18.76 12.25 -9.83
N LEU A 116 17.87 11.26 -9.69
CA LEU A 116 16.44 11.52 -9.49
C LEU A 116 16.21 12.06 -8.09
N ASP A 117 15.33 13.05 -7.98
CA ASP A 117 14.79 13.49 -6.69
C ASP A 117 13.62 12.56 -6.30
N PRO A 118 13.75 11.78 -5.20
CA PRO A 118 12.68 10.88 -4.75
C PRO A 118 11.37 11.59 -4.41
N PHE A 119 11.43 12.82 -3.88
CA PHE A 119 10.24 13.59 -3.54
C PHE A 119 9.49 14.01 -4.80
N MET A 120 10.22 14.51 -5.81
CA MET A 120 9.64 14.83 -7.12
C MET A 120 9.01 13.59 -7.77
N CYS A 121 9.65 12.43 -7.63
CA CYS A 121 9.12 11.16 -8.11
C CYS A 121 7.74 10.84 -7.51
N ALA A 122 7.60 11.04 -6.20
CA ALA A 122 6.35 10.83 -5.48
C ALA A 122 5.25 11.77 -5.96
N MET A 123 5.53 13.07 -6.01
CA MET A 123 4.54 14.08 -6.39
C MET A 123 4.02 13.88 -7.81
N LEU A 124 4.90 13.59 -8.77
CA LEU A 124 4.50 13.34 -10.15
C LEU A 124 3.70 12.04 -10.29
N SER A 125 4.06 10.99 -9.55
CA SER A 125 3.32 9.73 -9.57
C SER A 125 1.93 9.86 -8.96
N ILE A 126 1.78 10.63 -7.87
CA ILE A 126 0.46 10.96 -7.29
C ILE A 126 -0.39 11.70 -8.32
N MET A 127 0.17 12.74 -8.97
CA MET A 127 -0.55 13.50 -9.98
C MET A 127 -1.03 12.61 -11.14
N ALA A 128 -0.13 11.77 -11.67
CA ALA A 128 -0.47 10.83 -12.73
C ALA A 128 -1.51 9.79 -12.29
N PHE A 129 -1.42 9.31 -11.05
CA PHE A 129 -2.41 8.39 -10.49
C PHE A 129 -3.78 9.04 -10.37
N LEU A 130 -3.87 10.27 -9.84
CA LEU A 130 -5.13 11.00 -9.73
C LEU A 130 -5.74 11.27 -11.11
N LEU A 131 -4.92 11.58 -12.12
CA LEU A 131 -5.39 11.75 -13.50
C LEU A 131 -6.06 10.49 -14.05
N ILE A 132 -5.53 9.31 -13.71
CA ILE A 132 -5.99 8.02 -14.25
C ILE A 132 -7.14 7.44 -13.41
N ALA A 133 -6.99 7.45 -12.09
CA ALA A 133 -7.88 6.72 -11.17
C ALA A 133 -9.03 7.59 -10.63
N ALA A 134 -8.82 8.91 -10.49
CA ALA A 134 -9.81 9.81 -9.93
C ALA A 134 -9.87 11.17 -10.66
N PRO A 135 -10.11 11.17 -11.99
CA PRO A 135 -10.22 12.42 -12.73
C PRO A 135 -11.40 13.24 -12.20
N LYS A 136 -11.17 14.53 -11.97
CA LYS A 136 -12.20 15.45 -11.49
C LYS A 136 -13.35 15.53 -12.51
N THR A 137 -14.56 15.23 -12.07
CA THR A 137 -15.78 15.29 -12.89
C THR A 137 -16.85 16.11 -12.18
N ASN A 138 -17.47 17.06 -12.89
CA ASN A 138 -18.59 17.88 -12.38
C ASN A 138 -18.30 18.54 -11.02
N GLY A 139 -17.08 19.01 -10.79
CA GLY A 139 -16.69 19.67 -9.53
C GLY A 139 -16.35 18.71 -8.38
N THR A 140 -16.52 17.40 -8.55
CA THR A 140 -16.25 16.38 -7.53
C THR A 140 -15.08 15.48 -7.92
N LEU A 141 -14.43 14.88 -6.92
CA LEU A 141 -13.36 13.91 -7.11
C LEU A 141 -13.89 12.52 -6.71
N PRO A 142 -13.99 11.56 -7.65
CA PRO A 142 -14.48 10.22 -7.31
C PRO A 142 -13.46 9.51 -6.42
N VAL A 143 -13.91 9.00 -5.28
CA VAL A 143 -13.04 8.39 -4.26
C VAL A 143 -13.02 6.86 -4.30
N ASP A 144 -13.93 6.23 -5.06
CA ASP A 144 -14.09 4.77 -5.12
C ASP A 144 -12.81 4.05 -5.57
N SER A 145 -12.04 4.69 -6.44
CA SER A 145 -10.76 4.19 -6.96
C SER A 145 -9.55 4.58 -6.10
N LEU A 146 -9.73 5.42 -5.07
CA LEU A 146 -8.63 5.85 -4.21
C LEU A 146 -8.37 4.88 -3.04
N GLY A 147 -9.37 4.06 -2.69
CA GLY A 147 -9.27 3.03 -1.66
C GLY A 147 -8.52 1.79 -2.16
N GLY A 148 -8.85 0.62 -1.61
CA GLY A 148 -8.16 -0.64 -1.93
C GLY A 148 -8.24 -1.10 -3.40
N THR A 149 -9.30 -0.71 -4.10
CA THR A 149 -9.56 -1.06 -5.52
C THR A 149 -8.51 -0.47 -6.47
N GLY A 150 -7.96 0.71 -6.14
CA GLY A 150 -6.98 1.40 -6.97
C GLY A 150 -5.54 0.97 -6.78
N ILE A 151 -5.24 0.06 -5.84
CA ILE A 151 -3.87 -0.23 -5.42
C ILE A 151 -3.05 -0.79 -6.58
N PHE A 152 -3.65 -1.67 -7.37
CA PHE A 152 -2.98 -2.23 -8.54
C PHE A 152 -2.62 -1.15 -9.57
N THR A 153 -3.55 -0.24 -9.86
CA THR A 153 -3.33 0.92 -10.73
C THR A 153 -2.24 1.83 -10.16
N ALA A 154 -2.25 2.10 -8.84
CA ALA A 154 -1.24 2.89 -8.17
C ALA A 154 0.18 2.30 -8.33
N ILE A 155 0.32 0.97 -8.20
CA ILE A 155 1.61 0.28 -8.40
C ILE A 155 2.13 0.48 -9.82
N LEU A 156 1.26 0.24 -10.82
CA LEU A 156 1.64 0.37 -12.24
C LEU A 156 2.06 1.80 -12.56
N VAL A 157 1.27 2.78 -12.13
CA VAL A 157 1.53 4.21 -12.38
C VAL A 157 2.82 4.65 -11.67
N ALA A 158 3.01 4.29 -10.41
CA ALA A 158 4.20 4.66 -9.65
C ALA A 158 5.48 4.14 -10.33
N ILE A 159 5.49 2.88 -10.76
CA ILE A 159 6.64 2.29 -11.47
C ILE A 159 6.85 2.99 -12.81
N TYR A 160 5.78 3.12 -13.61
CA TYR A 160 5.86 3.71 -14.94
C TYR A 160 6.37 5.16 -14.90
N CYS A 161 5.84 5.99 -14.00
CA CYS A 161 6.26 7.37 -13.85
C CYS A 161 7.75 7.47 -13.51
N VAL A 162 8.22 6.70 -12.54
CA VAL A 162 9.64 6.76 -12.12
C VAL A 162 10.58 6.25 -13.19
N GLU A 163 10.23 5.15 -13.87
CA GLU A 163 11.05 4.66 -14.99
C GLU A 163 11.06 5.65 -16.16
N MET A 164 9.95 6.35 -16.41
CA MET A 164 9.90 7.40 -17.42
C MET A 164 10.79 8.59 -17.04
N MET A 165 10.72 9.07 -15.80
CA MET A 165 11.59 10.13 -15.30
C MET A 165 13.07 9.76 -15.41
N ARG A 166 13.39 8.51 -15.05
CA ARG A 166 14.74 7.96 -15.20
C ARG A 166 15.18 7.93 -16.67
N PHE A 167 14.31 7.48 -17.56
CA PHE A 167 14.60 7.41 -18.99
C PHE A 167 14.91 8.79 -19.57
N LEU A 168 14.07 9.79 -19.27
CA LEU A 168 14.26 11.17 -19.73
C LEU A 168 15.59 11.74 -19.24
N LYS A 169 15.88 11.58 -17.94
CA LYS A 169 17.13 12.07 -17.34
C LYS A 169 18.36 11.35 -17.87
N ALA A 170 18.27 10.05 -18.17
CA ALA A 170 19.36 9.29 -18.74
C ALA A 170 19.71 9.69 -20.19
N HIS A 171 18.73 10.18 -20.96
CA HIS A 171 18.92 10.61 -22.35
C HIS A 171 19.10 12.13 -22.49
N ASN A 172 19.18 12.86 -21.37
CA ASN A 172 19.20 14.34 -21.35
C ASN A 172 18.04 14.95 -22.16
N ILE A 173 16.87 14.31 -22.10
CA ILE A 173 15.65 14.82 -22.71
C ILE A 173 14.92 15.61 -21.63
N GLY A 174 15.14 16.93 -21.61
CA GLY A 174 14.64 17.85 -20.59
C GLY A 174 15.76 18.61 -19.91
#